data_AF-U3KNX0-F1
#
_entry.id   AF-U3KNX0-F1
#
_cell.length_a   1.000
_cell.length_b   1.000
_cell.length_c   1.000
_cell.angle_alpha   90.00
_cell.angle_beta   90.00
_cell.angle_gamma   90.00
#
_symmetry.space_group_name_H-M   'P 1'
#
loop_
_entity.id
_entity.type
_entity.pdbx_description
1 polymer ?
#
loop_
_entity_poly.entity_id
_entity_poly.type
_entity_poly.pdbx_seq_one_letter_code
_entity_poly.pdbx_strand_id
1 'polypeptide(L)'
;MGWPLQGRRTHLLHSSGQLVGVGSDAGFRKFSRLQAEAYPPVLIQKEPVLAVRTQRSPKVSADLLPPCSLTMWTFMLLGLLCASASASAIQARSSSYSGEYGRGRGEPFSHSGLQLEGPITAIRVRVDSFNIAGLQVRYGQVWSDYVGGNLGDLEEIFLHPGESVIAVSGSYGNYLKTLNFYTDEGRFLSFGKGIGVIFYAVPLDLDAVLRFISGRAGLFVSAIGLHWDTIPETAPATAEPASSMAGPRGGV
;
A
#
# COMPACT_ATOMS: atom_id res chain seq x y z
N MET A 1 18.95 -6.79 -52.14
CA MET A 1 17.71 -6.92 -51.35
C MET A 1 18.12 -7.30 -49.94
N GLY A 2 18.13 -6.35 -49.01
CA GLY A 2 18.53 -6.56 -47.62
C GLY A 2 17.56 -5.80 -46.72
N TRP A 3 16.83 -6.52 -45.88
CA TRP A 3 15.93 -5.97 -44.89
C TRP A 3 16.74 -5.35 -43.74
N PRO A 4 16.38 -4.17 -43.19
CA PRO A 4 17.00 -3.66 -41.99
C PRO A 4 16.48 -4.45 -40.76
N LEU A 5 17.40 -4.82 -39.87
CA LEU A 5 17.09 -5.51 -38.61
C LEU A 5 16.28 -4.56 -37.69
N GLN A 6 15.00 -4.87 -37.53
CA GLN A 6 14.13 -4.26 -36.52
C GLN A 6 14.72 -4.54 -35.12
N GLY A 7 14.91 -3.50 -34.31
CA GLY A 7 15.45 -3.62 -32.95
C GLY A 7 14.64 -4.59 -32.08
N ARG A 8 15.33 -5.45 -31.32
CA ARG A 8 14.69 -6.33 -30.34
C ARG A 8 14.19 -5.50 -29.16
N ARG A 9 12.90 -5.52 -28.89
CA ARG A 9 12.34 -5.19 -27.57
C ARG A 9 12.74 -6.29 -26.60
N THR A 10 13.36 -5.92 -25.48
CA THR A 10 13.61 -6.79 -24.35
C THR A 10 12.54 -6.52 -23.29
N HIS A 11 11.90 -7.58 -22.81
CA HIS A 11 10.87 -7.51 -21.77
C HIS A 11 11.46 -7.99 -20.45
N LEU A 12 11.30 -7.20 -19.38
CA LEU A 12 11.57 -7.66 -18.02
C LEU A 12 10.31 -8.27 -17.42
N LEU A 13 10.46 -9.49 -16.89
CA LEU A 13 9.45 -10.18 -16.10
C LEU A 13 9.90 -10.19 -14.64
N HIS A 14 9.04 -9.67 -13.75
CA HIS A 14 9.12 -9.93 -12.32
C HIS A 14 8.81 -11.42 -12.03
N SER A 15 9.19 -11.97 -10.88
CA SER A 15 8.89 -13.37 -10.53
C SER A 15 7.38 -13.69 -10.38
N SER A 16 6.51 -12.68 -10.50
CA SER A 16 5.05 -12.79 -10.58
C SER A 16 4.46 -12.65 -12.00
N GLY A 17 5.29 -12.49 -13.04
CA GLY A 17 4.84 -12.47 -14.45
C GLY A 17 4.29 -11.14 -14.97
N GLN A 18 4.40 -10.03 -14.23
CA GLN A 18 3.85 -8.73 -14.63
C GLN A 18 4.89 -7.82 -15.31
N LEU A 19 4.45 -7.06 -16.32
CA LEU A 19 5.28 -6.20 -17.16
C LEU A 19 5.59 -4.86 -16.48
N VAL A 20 6.87 -4.56 -16.21
CA VAL A 20 7.27 -3.38 -15.41
C VAL A 20 7.81 -2.21 -16.26
N GLY A 21 7.91 -2.35 -17.59
CA GLY A 21 8.25 -1.22 -18.47
C GLY A 21 8.77 -1.62 -19.86
N VAL A 22 8.82 -0.63 -20.77
CA VAL A 22 9.34 -0.76 -22.14
C VAL A 22 10.41 0.32 -22.35
N GLY A 23 11.63 -0.08 -22.70
CA GLY A 23 12.76 0.84 -22.94
C GLY A 23 13.79 0.26 -23.90
N SER A 24 14.71 1.11 -24.39
CA SER A 24 15.79 0.68 -25.29
C SER A 24 17.01 0.12 -24.53
N ASP A 25 17.76 -0.79 -25.17
CA ASP A 25 18.88 -1.55 -24.59
C ASP A 25 19.94 -0.71 -23.85
N ALA A 26 20.09 0.57 -24.20
CA ALA A 26 21.07 1.47 -23.58
C ALA A 26 20.64 1.97 -22.18
N GLY A 27 19.34 2.23 -21.97
CA GLY A 27 18.81 2.64 -20.65
C GLY A 27 18.83 1.49 -19.64
N PHE A 28 18.69 0.27 -20.15
CA PHE A 28 18.55 -0.95 -19.35
C PHE A 28 19.85 -1.36 -18.63
N ARG A 29 21.00 -1.29 -19.33
CA ARG A 29 22.31 -1.67 -18.75
C ARG A 29 22.73 -0.77 -17.58
N LYS A 30 22.25 0.48 -17.53
CA LYS A 30 22.52 1.40 -16.40
C LYS A 30 21.67 1.05 -15.17
N PHE A 31 20.42 0.64 -15.36
CA PHE A 31 19.53 0.21 -14.27
C PHE A 31 19.98 -1.11 -13.64
N SER A 32 20.34 -2.13 -14.43
CA SER A 32 20.76 -3.43 -13.89
C SER A 32 22.06 -3.37 -13.08
N ARG A 33 22.98 -2.45 -13.43
CA ARG A 33 24.27 -2.31 -12.72
C ARG A 33 24.10 -1.68 -11.34
N LEU A 34 23.11 -0.80 -11.15
CA LEU A 34 22.86 -0.15 -9.86
C LEU A 34 22.11 -1.05 -8.87
N GLN A 35 21.36 -2.05 -9.36
CA GLN A 35 20.56 -2.93 -8.52
C GLN A 35 21.29 -4.23 -8.14
N ALA A 36 22.26 -4.67 -8.95
CA ALA A 36 23.05 -5.88 -8.68
C ALA A 36 24.10 -5.71 -7.56
N GLU A 37 24.50 -4.48 -7.24
CA GLU A 37 25.47 -4.20 -6.16
C GLU A 37 24.80 -4.10 -4.76
N ALA A 38 23.46 -4.15 -4.68
CA ALA A 38 22.70 -3.84 -3.47
C ALA A 38 22.13 -5.06 -2.70
N TYR A 39 22.46 -6.30 -3.09
CA TYR A 39 21.97 -7.51 -2.41
C TYR A 39 23.08 -8.56 -2.25
N PRO A 40 23.51 -8.94 -1.02
CA PRO A 40 24.27 -10.17 -0.80
C PRO A 40 23.35 -11.41 -0.91
N PRO A 41 23.87 -12.58 -1.31
CA PRO A 41 23.07 -13.79 -1.49
C PRO A 41 22.61 -14.36 -0.14
N VAL A 42 21.31 -14.63 -0.01
CA VAL A 42 20.73 -15.38 1.10
C VAL A 42 21.02 -16.86 0.92
N LEU A 43 21.67 -17.46 1.92
CA LEU A 43 21.89 -18.90 2.05
C LEU A 43 20.55 -19.63 2.16
N ILE A 44 20.20 -20.42 1.15
CA ILE A 44 19.07 -21.35 1.20
C ILE A 44 19.52 -22.62 1.93
N GLN A 45 18.94 -22.89 3.11
CA GLN A 45 19.04 -24.19 3.77
C GLN A 45 18.40 -25.27 2.88
N LYS A 46 19.15 -26.34 2.62
CA LYS A 46 18.66 -27.54 1.93
C LYS A 46 17.94 -28.43 2.94
N GLU A 47 16.62 -28.55 2.83
CA GLU A 47 15.91 -29.69 3.42
C GLU A 47 15.91 -30.88 2.44
N PRO A 48 16.08 -32.12 2.93
CA PRO A 48 16.08 -33.31 2.09
C PRO A 48 14.66 -33.61 1.60
N VAL A 49 14.45 -33.54 0.29
CA VAL A 49 13.23 -34.03 -0.35
C VAL A 49 13.17 -35.55 -0.16
N LEU A 50 12.17 -36.01 0.60
CA LEU A 50 11.86 -37.41 0.79
C LEU A 50 11.47 -38.03 -0.55
N ALA A 51 12.17 -39.08 -0.96
CA ALA A 51 11.94 -39.77 -2.23
C ALA A 51 10.51 -40.36 -2.30
N VAL A 52 9.68 -39.83 -3.19
CA VAL A 52 8.37 -40.39 -3.51
C VAL A 52 8.59 -41.69 -4.31
N ARG A 53 8.45 -42.82 -3.63
CA ARG A 53 8.39 -44.15 -4.23
C ARG A 53 7.04 -44.30 -4.93
N THR A 54 7.06 -44.51 -6.24
CA THR A 54 5.89 -44.87 -7.05
C THR A 54 5.29 -46.17 -6.51
N GLN A 55 4.13 -46.07 -5.88
CA GLN A 55 3.38 -47.24 -5.42
C GLN A 55 2.42 -47.70 -6.51
N ARG A 56 2.61 -48.95 -6.93
CA ARG A 56 1.73 -49.68 -7.86
C ARG A 56 0.29 -49.68 -7.33
N SER A 57 -0.63 -49.43 -8.25
CA SER A 57 -2.07 -49.60 -8.11
C SER A 57 -2.43 -51.03 -7.68
N PRO A 58 -3.24 -51.24 -6.62
CA PRO A 58 -3.94 -52.49 -6.41
C PRO A 58 -5.36 -52.42 -6.98
N LYS A 59 -5.75 -53.57 -7.55
CA LYS A 59 -7.04 -53.92 -8.13
C LYS A 59 -8.24 -53.47 -7.28
N VAL A 60 -9.23 -52.94 -7.99
CA VAL A 60 -10.63 -52.79 -7.57
C VAL A 60 -11.14 -54.13 -7.02
N SER A 61 -11.60 -54.12 -5.78
CA SER A 61 -12.66 -55.01 -5.31
C SER A 61 -13.80 -54.12 -4.88
N ALA A 62 -14.86 -54.14 -5.69
CA ALA A 62 -16.15 -53.61 -5.34
C ALA A 62 -16.66 -54.43 -4.14
N ASP A 63 -16.96 -53.75 -3.05
CA ASP A 63 -17.96 -54.13 -2.05
C ASP A 63 -17.91 -53.08 -0.93
N LEU A 64 -18.72 -52.02 -1.07
CA LEU A 64 -19.25 -51.24 0.06
C LEU A 64 -20.43 -50.41 -0.45
N LEU A 65 -21.53 -50.57 0.27
CA LEU A 65 -22.90 -50.14 0.05
C LEU A 65 -23.05 -48.64 -0.33
N PRO A 66 -24.13 -48.24 -1.03
CA PRO A 66 -24.32 -46.85 -1.44
C PRO A 66 -24.43 -45.95 -0.20
N PRO A 67 -23.66 -44.86 -0.09
CA PRO A 67 -23.90 -43.88 0.95
C PRO A 67 -25.29 -43.29 0.71
N CYS A 68 -26.14 -43.41 1.72
CA CYS A 68 -27.47 -42.83 1.74
C CYS A 68 -27.41 -41.37 1.27
N SER A 69 -28.34 -40.99 0.39
CA SER A 69 -28.53 -39.65 -0.20
C SER A 69 -28.20 -38.47 0.74
N LEU A 70 -28.46 -38.63 2.05
CA LEU A 70 -28.24 -37.62 3.07
C LEU A 70 -26.75 -37.28 3.32
N THR A 71 -25.83 -38.25 3.32
CA THR A 71 -24.40 -37.97 3.56
C THR A 71 -23.77 -37.25 2.36
N MET A 72 -24.15 -37.63 1.14
CA MET A 72 -23.70 -36.95 -0.08
C MET A 72 -24.16 -35.47 -0.11
N TRP A 73 -25.38 -35.20 0.35
CA TRP A 73 -25.91 -33.84 0.47
C TRP A 73 -25.18 -33.02 1.54
N THR A 74 -24.82 -33.62 2.68
CA THR A 74 -24.05 -32.90 3.72
C THR A 74 -22.66 -32.48 3.24
N PHE A 75 -21.95 -33.32 2.48
CA PHE A 75 -20.64 -32.95 1.94
C PHE A 75 -20.74 -31.89 0.83
N MET A 76 -21.79 -31.92 0.00
CA MET A 76 -22.04 -30.86 -0.98
C MET A 76 -22.41 -29.53 -0.33
N LEU A 77 -23.28 -29.54 0.68
CA LEU A 77 -23.67 -28.33 1.42
C LEU A 77 -22.49 -27.75 2.20
N LEU A 78 -21.66 -28.59 2.82
CA LEU A 78 -20.45 -28.15 3.51
C LEU A 78 -19.41 -27.61 2.51
N GLY A 79 -19.25 -28.24 1.35
CA GLY A 79 -18.40 -27.74 0.27
C GLY A 79 -18.87 -26.38 -0.27
N LEU A 80 -20.18 -26.21 -0.48
CA LEU A 80 -20.79 -24.95 -0.92
C LEU A 80 -20.66 -23.86 0.16
N LEU A 81 -20.86 -24.20 1.44
CA LEU A 81 -20.68 -23.30 2.57
C LEU A 81 -19.22 -22.86 2.69
N CYS A 82 -18.27 -23.78 2.59
CA CYS A 82 -16.83 -23.48 2.59
C CYS A 82 -16.40 -22.62 1.39
N ALA A 83 -16.98 -22.85 0.20
CA ALA A 83 -16.73 -22.03 -0.98
C ALA A 83 -17.32 -20.63 -0.86
N SER A 84 -18.47 -20.48 -0.20
CA SER A 84 -19.07 -19.16 0.06
C SER A 84 -18.29 -18.37 1.12
N ALA A 85 -17.80 -19.04 2.18
CA ALA A 85 -16.97 -18.43 3.22
C ALA A 85 -15.60 -17.98 2.69
N SER A 86 -15.02 -18.72 1.75
CA SER A 86 -13.78 -18.31 1.06
C SER A 86 -14.02 -17.25 -0.02
N ALA A 87 -15.17 -17.26 -0.71
CA ALA A 87 -15.52 -16.20 -1.67
C ALA A 87 -15.71 -14.84 -0.99
N SER A 88 -16.27 -14.79 0.24
CA SER A 88 -16.32 -13.56 1.04
C SER A 88 -14.96 -13.09 1.58
N ALA A 89 -13.96 -13.98 1.63
CA ALA A 89 -12.62 -13.66 2.13
C ALA A 89 -11.68 -13.11 1.04
N ILE A 90 -12.09 -13.11 -0.23
CA ILE A 90 -11.34 -12.55 -1.37
C ILE A 90 -12.11 -11.35 -1.95
N GLN A 91 -12.63 -10.49 -1.09
CA GLN A 91 -12.76 -9.09 -1.48
C GLN A 91 -11.38 -8.49 -1.24
N ALA A 92 -10.66 -8.16 -2.32
CA ALA A 92 -9.38 -7.46 -2.20
C ALA A 92 -9.61 -6.23 -1.32
N ARG A 93 -9.05 -6.23 -0.11
CA ARG A 93 -9.08 -5.04 0.73
C ARG A 93 -8.13 -4.04 0.08
N SER A 94 -8.67 -2.93 -0.41
CA SER A 94 -7.87 -1.81 -0.90
C SER A 94 -6.98 -1.20 0.19
N SER A 95 -7.37 -1.39 1.46
CA SER A 95 -6.58 -0.97 2.62
C SER A 95 -5.29 -1.80 2.77
N SER A 96 -4.15 -1.15 2.94
CA SER A 96 -2.88 -1.82 3.25
C SER A 96 -2.00 -1.01 4.21
N TYR A 97 -0.99 -1.65 4.80
CA TYR A 97 -0.10 -1.05 5.79
C TYR A 97 1.36 -1.29 5.43
N SER A 98 2.20 -0.27 5.60
CA SER A 98 3.66 -0.35 5.43
C SER A 98 4.36 0.18 6.68
N GLY A 99 5.07 -0.69 7.40
CA GLY A 99 5.80 -0.31 8.60
C GLY A 99 5.89 -1.41 9.66
N GLU A 100 6.33 -1.12 10.88
CA GLU A 100 6.78 0.20 11.35
C GLU A 100 8.26 0.43 11.03
N TYR A 101 8.58 1.53 10.34
CA TYR A 101 9.96 1.88 9.97
C TYR A 101 10.60 2.69 11.09
N GLY A 102 11.53 2.09 11.83
CA GLY A 102 12.22 2.76 12.93
C GLY A 102 12.58 1.84 14.10
N ARG A 103 12.45 2.36 15.32
CA ARG A 103 12.73 1.67 16.59
C ARG A 103 11.60 1.89 17.60
N GLY A 104 11.45 0.96 18.56
CA GLY A 104 10.37 0.96 19.55
C GLY A 104 10.46 1.96 20.71
N ARG A 105 11.20 3.08 20.59
CA ARG A 105 11.22 4.13 21.64
C ARG A 105 10.00 5.05 21.54
N GLY A 106 9.72 5.86 22.56
CA GLY A 106 8.63 6.85 22.56
C GLY A 106 7.24 6.24 22.76
N GLU A 107 6.23 7.11 22.80
CA GLU A 107 4.81 6.74 22.90
C GLU A 107 4.21 6.48 21.51
N PRO A 108 3.31 5.51 21.36
CA PRO A 108 2.62 5.26 20.11
C PRO A 108 1.62 6.37 19.79
N PHE A 109 1.46 6.69 18.51
CA PHE A 109 0.41 7.56 17.99
C PHE A 109 -0.24 6.97 16.74
N SER A 110 -1.48 7.36 16.46
CA SER A 110 -2.21 6.97 15.25
C SER A 110 -3.15 8.10 14.83
N HIS A 111 -3.16 8.41 13.54
CA HIS A 111 -4.10 9.36 12.95
C HIS A 111 -5.31 8.68 12.30
N SER A 112 -5.59 7.42 12.63
CA SER A 112 -6.66 6.62 11.99
C SER A 112 -8.06 7.25 12.07
N GLY A 113 -8.35 8.05 13.11
CA GLY A 113 -9.62 8.77 13.22
C GLY A 113 -9.71 9.99 12.31
N LEU A 114 -8.57 10.61 11.98
CA LEU A 114 -8.51 11.87 11.25
C LEU A 114 -8.76 11.72 9.75
N GLN A 115 -8.71 10.50 9.21
CA GLN A 115 -9.06 10.24 7.80
C GLN A 115 -10.53 10.58 7.47
N LEU A 116 -11.38 10.72 8.50
CA LEU A 116 -12.78 11.15 8.37
C LEU A 116 -12.90 12.67 8.14
N GLU A 117 -11.90 13.45 8.54
CA GLU A 117 -11.86 14.91 8.32
C GLU A 117 -11.55 15.26 6.86
N GLY A 118 -10.98 14.31 6.11
CA GLY A 118 -10.68 14.45 4.69
C GLY A 118 -9.34 13.82 4.30
N PRO A 119 -8.92 13.99 3.03
CA PRO A 119 -7.61 13.54 2.56
C PRO A 119 -6.49 14.35 3.20
N ILE A 120 -5.24 13.87 3.09
CA ILE A 120 -4.07 14.63 3.51
C ILE A 120 -3.95 15.88 2.61
N THR A 121 -3.88 17.07 3.20
CA THR A 121 -3.78 18.35 2.46
C THR A 121 -2.53 19.15 2.79
N ALA A 122 -1.83 18.84 3.87
CA ALA A 122 -0.56 19.46 4.22
C ALA A 122 0.24 18.58 5.20
N ILE A 123 1.55 18.74 5.18
CA ILE A 123 2.48 18.02 6.04
C ILE A 123 3.42 19.03 6.69
N ARG A 124 3.57 18.91 8.02
CA ARG A 124 4.55 19.63 8.82
C ARG A 124 5.53 18.64 9.41
N VAL A 125 6.81 18.93 9.25
CA VAL A 125 7.90 18.12 9.82
C VAL A 125 8.84 19.06 10.53
N ARG A 126 9.15 18.76 11.80
CA ARG A 126 10.24 19.43 12.50
C ARG A 126 11.52 18.63 12.30
N VAL A 127 12.56 19.30 11.82
CA VAL A 127 13.82 18.68 11.41
C VAL A 127 14.96 19.30 12.21
N ASP A 128 15.74 18.46 12.90
CA ASP A 128 17.00 18.87 13.50
C ASP A 128 18.18 18.57 12.57
N SER A 129 19.42 18.70 13.06
CA SER A 129 20.62 18.42 12.25
C SER A 129 20.68 17.01 11.65
N PHE A 130 20.02 16.01 12.26
CA PHE A 130 20.20 14.59 11.92
C PHE A 130 18.93 13.74 11.91
N ASN A 131 17.81 14.23 12.45
CA ASN A 131 16.61 13.48 12.79
C ASN A 131 15.36 14.32 12.56
N ILE A 132 14.25 13.61 12.38
CA ILE A 132 12.90 14.19 12.43
C ILE A 132 12.49 14.26 13.90
N ALA A 133 12.39 15.48 14.41
CA ALA A 133 12.01 15.76 15.78
C ALA A 133 10.51 15.61 16.00
N GLY A 134 9.68 16.02 15.04
CA GLY A 134 8.24 15.93 15.18
C GLY A 134 7.47 16.01 13.88
N LEU A 135 6.19 15.68 13.95
CA LEU A 135 5.28 15.54 12.81
C LEU A 135 3.92 16.14 13.14
N GLN A 136 3.28 16.71 12.11
CA GLN A 136 1.88 17.07 12.11
C GLN A 136 1.34 16.92 10.69
N VAL A 137 0.15 16.36 10.54
CA VAL A 137 -0.46 16.15 9.21
C VAL A 137 -1.84 16.78 9.21
N ARG A 138 -2.19 17.42 8.10
CA ARG A 138 -3.49 18.05 7.92
C ARG A 138 -4.41 17.14 7.11
N TYR A 139 -5.60 16.89 7.64
CA TYR A 139 -6.65 16.07 7.03
C TYR A 139 -7.84 16.97 6.70
N GLY A 140 -8.16 17.12 5.41
CA GLY A 140 -9.11 18.11 4.94
C GLY A 140 -8.68 19.51 5.37
N GLN A 141 -9.39 20.11 6.34
CA GLN A 141 -9.03 21.41 6.91
C GLN A 141 -8.46 21.35 8.34
N VAL A 142 -8.39 20.16 8.94
CA VAL A 142 -8.05 19.94 10.35
C VAL A 142 -6.61 19.44 10.48
N TRP A 143 -5.81 20.09 11.32
CA TRP A 143 -4.49 19.59 11.69
C TRP A 143 -4.59 18.51 12.76
N SER A 144 -3.78 17.45 12.65
CA SER A 144 -3.58 16.51 13.75
C SER A 144 -2.97 17.20 14.97
N ASP A 145 -3.06 16.56 16.13
CA ASP A 145 -2.18 16.92 17.24
C ASP A 145 -0.72 16.80 16.80
N TYR A 146 0.12 17.68 17.33
CA TYR A 146 1.56 17.64 17.09
C TYR A 146 2.19 16.49 17.89
N VAL A 147 3.02 15.67 17.24
CA VAL A 147 3.77 14.61 17.91
C VAL A 147 5.27 14.85 17.78
N GLY A 148 6.03 14.46 18.80
CA GLY A 148 7.49 14.61 18.82
C GLY A 148 8.00 15.78 19.67
N GLY A 149 9.28 16.07 19.54
CA GLY A 149 9.97 17.14 20.27
C GLY A 149 9.95 18.48 19.53
N ASN A 150 10.51 19.49 20.19
CA ASN A 150 10.54 20.88 19.70
C ASN A 150 11.93 21.32 19.17
N LEU A 151 12.87 20.38 19.01
CA LEU A 151 14.23 20.66 18.52
C LEU A 151 14.25 20.80 16.99
N GLY A 152 14.89 21.87 16.50
CA GLY A 152 15.05 22.11 15.06
C GLY A 152 13.95 22.95 14.43
N ASP A 153 14.02 23.09 13.11
CA ASP A 153 13.17 24.00 12.34
C ASP A 153 11.90 23.30 11.87
N LEU A 154 10.79 24.05 11.82
CA LEU A 154 9.52 23.53 11.33
C LEU A 154 9.40 23.81 9.83
N GLU A 155 9.35 22.74 9.05
CA GLU A 155 9.10 22.77 7.61
C GLU A 155 7.63 22.41 7.35
N GLU A 156 6.98 23.10 6.42
CA GLU A 156 5.56 22.93 6.10
C GLU A 156 5.37 22.95 4.58
N ILE A 157 4.62 21.99 4.07
CA ILE A 157 4.28 21.90 2.65
C ILE A 157 2.79 21.56 2.51
N PHE A 158 2.09 22.36 1.69
CA PHE A 158 0.72 22.06 1.26
C PHE A 158 0.72 21.21 0.00
N LEU A 159 -0.21 20.27 -0.03
CA LEU A 159 -0.58 19.54 -1.24
C LEU A 159 -1.47 20.42 -2.12
N HIS A 160 -1.37 20.25 -3.42
CA HIS A 160 -2.28 20.89 -4.37
C HIS A 160 -3.70 20.29 -4.23
N PRO A 161 -4.76 21.02 -4.60
CA PRO A 161 -6.11 20.49 -4.54
C PRO A 161 -6.26 19.19 -5.35
N GLY A 162 -6.64 18.10 -4.68
CA GLY A 162 -6.80 16.78 -5.30
C GLY A 162 -5.52 15.93 -5.36
N GLU A 163 -4.35 16.51 -5.08
CA GLU A 163 -3.08 15.78 -5.05
C GLU A 163 -3.05 14.79 -3.88
N SER A 164 -2.52 13.59 -4.14
CA SER A 164 -2.40 12.52 -3.18
C SER A 164 -0.99 11.93 -3.13
N VAL A 165 -0.58 11.48 -1.94
CA VAL A 165 0.69 10.76 -1.77
C VAL A 165 0.49 9.30 -2.18
N ILE A 166 1.32 8.84 -3.11
CA ILE A 166 1.27 7.48 -3.70
C ILE A 166 2.45 6.59 -3.30
N ALA A 167 3.53 7.19 -2.79
CA ALA A 167 4.64 6.45 -2.23
C ALA A 167 5.35 7.28 -1.16
N VAL A 168 6.05 6.62 -0.25
CA VAL A 168 6.90 7.27 0.74
C VAL A 168 8.22 6.54 0.83
N SER A 169 9.32 7.29 0.80
CA SER A 169 10.64 6.78 1.14
C SER A 169 11.19 7.51 2.35
N GLY A 170 12.25 6.97 2.94
CA GLY A 170 12.90 7.65 4.03
C GLY A 170 14.08 6.85 4.54
N SER A 171 14.62 7.31 5.66
CA SER A 171 15.69 6.62 6.35
C SER A 171 15.56 6.76 7.86
N TYR A 172 16.08 5.77 8.59
CA TYR A 172 16.08 5.79 10.04
C TYR A 172 17.37 5.18 10.62
N GLY A 173 17.70 5.62 11.84
CA GLY A 173 18.71 4.98 12.69
C GLY A 173 18.07 4.55 14.01
N ASN A 174 18.40 5.26 15.09
CA ASN A 174 17.63 5.17 16.34
C ASN A 174 16.30 5.95 16.27
N TYR A 175 16.25 6.96 15.39
CA TYR A 175 15.10 7.81 15.10
C TYR A 175 14.95 7.95 13.58
N LEU A 176 13.79 8.41 13.12
CA LEU A 176 13.60 8.82 11.72
C LEU A 176 14.55 9.96 11.39
N LYS A 177 15.10 9.91 10.17
CA LYS A 177 16.12 10.84 9.70
C LYS A 177 15.69 11.60 8.46
N THR A 178 14.98 10.93 7.56
CA THR A 178 14.42 11.52 6.36
C THR A 178 13.04 10.94 6.09
N LEU A 179 12.17 11.76 5.51
CA LEU A 179 10.89 11.37 4.92
C LEU A 179 10.74 12.07 3.59
N ASN A 180 10.39 11.31 2.56
CA ASN A 180 10.11 11.84 1.25
C ASN A 180 8.79 11.29 0.73
N PHE A 181 7.88 12.19 0.39
CA PHE A 181 6.55 11.86 -0.13
C PHE A 181 6.53 12.06 -1.64
N TYR A 182 6.12 11.04 -2.38
CA TYR A 182 5.92 11.09 -3.83
C TYR A 182 4.43 11.22 -4.09
N THR A 183 4.06 12.17 -4.94
CA THR A 183 2.65 12.45 -5.25
C THR A 183 2.27 12.03 -6.65
N ASP A 184 0.96 11.86 -6.88
CA ASP A 184 0.37 11.59 -8.19
C ASP A 184 0.55 12.74 -9.20
N GLU A 185 0.74 13.98 -8.72
CA GLU A 185 1.16 15.12 -9.55
C GLU A 185 2.67 15.16 -9.85
N GLY A 186 3.41 14.12 -9.46
CA GLY A 186 4.84 13.98 -9.77
C GLY A 186 5.75 14.87 -8.92
N ARG A 187 5.25 15.42 -7.81
CA ARG A 187 6.07 16.18 -6.85
C ARG A 187 6.80 15.25 -5.89
N PHE A 188 7.90 15.75 -5.36
CA PHE A 188 8.74 15.08 -4.39
C PHE A 188 8.95 15.98 -3.17
N LEU A 189 8.27 15.65 -2.07
CA LEU A 189 8.24 16.47 -0.85
C LEU A 189 9.22 15.87 0.17
N SER A 190 10.41 16.45 0.29
CA SER A 190 11.51 15.93 1.11
C SER A 190 11.69 16.69 2.41
N PHE A 191 11.90 15.93 3.48
CA PHE A 191 12.20 16.43 4.82
C PHE A 191 13.37 15.66 5.43
N GLY A 192 14.24 16.37 6.16
CA GLY A 192 15.40 15.78 6.80
C GLY A 192 16.59 15.58 5.87
N LYS A 193 17.76 15.30 6.47
CA LYS A 193 19.04 15.19 5.74
C LYS A 193 19.99 14.10 6.29
N GLY A 194 19.51 13.28 7.22
CA GLY A 194 20.34 12.24 7.85
C GLY A 194 20.48 10.99 6.98
N ILE A 195 21.52 10.20 7.26
CA ILE A 195 21.78 8.91 6.61
C ILE A 195 21.42 7.79 7.58
N GLY A 196 20.75 6.75 7.10
CA GLY A 196 20.34 5.59 7.89
C GLY A 196 19.90 4.42 7.02
N VAL A 197 19.23 3.44 7.64
CA VAL A 197 18.57 2.34 6.93
C VAL A 197 17.44 2.93 6.10
N ILE A 198 17.49 2.71 4.78
CA ILE A 198 16.52 3.25 3.82
C ILE A 198 15.29 2.35 3.79
N PHE A 199 14.12 2.96 3.67
CA PHE A 199 12.88 2.26 3.34
C PHE A 199 12.19 2.92 2.14
N TYR A 200 11.35 2.12 1.48
CA TYR A 200 10.49 2.55 0.39
C TYR A 200 9.15 1.81 0.53
N ALA A 201 8.06 2.57 0.54
CA ALA A 201 6.71 2.07 0.82
C ALA A 201 5.76 2.52 -0.28
N VAL A 202 4.97 1.56 -0.75
CA VAL A 202 3.91 1.72 -1.76
C VAL A 202 2.68 0.94 -1.30
N PRO A 203 1.47 1.35 -1.72
CA PRO A 203 0.25 0.59 -1.43
C PRO A 203 0.26 -0.78 -2.12
N LEU A 204 -0.52 -1.73 -1.59
CA LEU A 204 -0.78 -3.02 -2.25
C LEU A 204 -1.80 -2.90 -3.39
N ASP A 205 -2.75 -1.98 -3.28
CA ASP A 205 -3.74 -1.65 -4.31
C ASP A 205 -3.23 -0.47 -5.15
N LEU A 206 -3.42 -0.52 -6.46
CA LEU A 206 -2.95 0.50 -7.41
C LEU A 206 -3.73 1.81 -7.30
N ASP A 207 -4.98 1.76 -6.86
CA ASP A 207 -5.85 2.94 -6.71
C ASP A 207 -5.81 3.52 -5.29
N ALA A 208 -5.04 2.90 -4.39
CA ALA A 208 -4.90 3.36 -3.01
C ALA A 208 -3.85 4.47 -2.87
N VAL A 209 -4.11 5.39 -1.95
CA VAL A 209 -3.23 6.52 -1.62
C VAL A 209 -2.98 6.55 -0.11
N LEU A 210 -2.00 7.35 0.35
CA LEU A 210 -1.74 7.49 1.78
C LEU A 210 -2.94 8.17 2.45
N ARG A 211 -3.62 7.43 3.32
CA ARG A 211 -4.81 7.92 4.05
C ARG A 211 -4.47 8.50 5.40
N PHE A 212 -3.56 7.87 6.14
CA PHE A 212 -3.10 8.39 7.42
C PHE A 212 -1.77 7.77 7.82
N ILE A 213 -1.18 8.32 8.88
CA ILE A 213 0.08 7.84 9.46
C ILE A 213 -0.14 7.37 10.90
N SER A 214 0.71 6.46 11.33
CA SER A 214 0.90 6.09 12.73
C SER A 214 2.38 6.08 13.04
N GLY A 215 2.74 5.83 14.29
CA GLY A 215 4.15 5.65 14.63
C GLY A 215 4.41 5.69 16.10
N ARG A 216 5.64 6.06 16.44
CA ARG A 216 6.08 6.34 17.81
C ARG A 216 6.89 7.61 17.87
N ALA A 217 6.69 8.39 18.92
CA ALA A 217 7.36 9.67 19.11
C ALA A 217 7.67 9.97 20.58
N GLY A 218 8.74 10.74 20.80
CA GLY A 218 9.13 11.30 22.09
C GLY A 218 9.85 12.62 21.85
N LEU A 219 11.11 12.74 22.26
CA LEU A 219 11.94 13.89 21.83
C LEU A 219 12.19 13.92 20.32
N PHE A 220 12.14 12.76 19.67
CA PHE A 220 12.21 12.59 18.23
C PHE A 220 11.15 11.58 17.79
N VAL A 221 10.85 11.55 16.50
CA VAL A 221 10.02 10.49 15.93
C VAL A 221 10.88 9.25 15.76
N SER A 222 10.54 8.20 16.49
CA SER A 222 11.34 6.96 16.56
C SER A 222 10.94 5.96 15.49
N ALA A 223 9.67 5.94 15.08
CA ALA A 223 9.17 5.06 14.05
C ALA A 223 7.91 5.60 13.37
N ILE A 224 7.66 5.18 12.13
CA ILE A 224 6.50 5.57 11.32
C ILE A 224 5.85 4.36 10.64
N GLY A 225 4.53 4.36 10.62
CA GLY A 225 3.68 3.45 9.86
C GLY A 225 2.82 4.22 8.88
N LEU A 226 2.63 3.66 7.70
CA LEU A 226 1.92 4.27 6.57
C LEU A 226 0.69 3.43 6.26
N HIS A 227 -0.48 4.07 6.21
CA HIS A 227 -1.75 3.40 5.99
C HIS A 227 -2.35 3.88 4.69
N TRP A 228 -2.59 2.93 3.79
CA TRP A 228 -3.06 3.16 2.44
C TRP A 228 -4.50 2.70 2.31
N ASP A 229 -5.31 3.42 1.54
CA ASP A 229 -6.64 3.00 1.14
C ASP A 229 -7.11 3.82 -0.07
N THR A 230 -8.18 3.39 -0.72
CA THR A 230 -8.82 4.16 -1.78
C THR A 230 -9.55 5.38 -1.21
N ILE A 231 -9.67 6.43 -2.01
CA ILE A 231 -10.49 7.59 -1.64
C ILE A 231 -11.97 7.18 -1.82
N PRO A 232 -12.83 7.31 -0.80
CA PRO A 232 -14.23 6.99 -0.95
C PRO A 232 -14.84 7.87 -2.04
N GLU A 233 -15.42 7.25 -3.06
CA GLU A 233 -16.17 7.95 -4.09
C GLU A 233 -17.29 8.72 -3.39
N THR A 234 -17.25 10.04 -3.45
CA THR A 234 -18.33 10.87 -2.91
C THR A 234 -19.54 10.59 -3.77
N ALA A 235 -20.47 9.77 -3.28
CA ALA A 235 -21.74 9.52 -3.96
C ALA A 235 -22.34 10.87 -4.37
N PRO A 236 -22.69 11.08 -5.65
CA PRO A 236 -23.24 12.35 -6.08
C PRO A 236 -24.52 12.62 -5.28
N ALA A 237 -24.58 13.78 -4.64
CA ALA A 237 -25.75 14.27 -3.94
C ALA A 237 -26.93 14.37 -4.92
N THR A 238 -27.65 13.26 -5.08
CA THR A 238 -28.80 13.16 -5.97
C THR A 238 -30.04 13.10 -5.11
N ALA A 239 -30.52 14.29 -4.76
CA ALA A 239 -31.95 14.61 -4.65
C ALA A 239 -32.07 16.10 -4.27
N GLU A 240 -31.90 16.99 -5.25
CA GLU A 240 -32.70 18.21 -5.22
C GLU A 240 -34.17 17.77 -5.26
N PRO A 241 -35.02 18.17 -4.30
CA PRO A 241 -36.45 17.98 -4.48
C PRO A 241 -36.89 18.91 -5.61
N ALA A 242 -37.33 18.29 -6.70
CA ALA A 242 -37.93 18.97 -7.84
C ALA A 242 -38.97 19.97 -7.36
N SER A 243 -38.73 21.23 -7.71
CA SER A 243 -39.71 22.33 -7.71
C SER A 243 -41.05 21.83 -8.26
N SER A 244 -42.03 21.65 -7.39
CA SER A 244 -43.43 21.50 -7.77
C SER A 244 -44.00 22.90 -8.02
N MET A 245 -43.98 23.29 -9.30
CA MET A 245 -44.85 24.34 -9.84
C MET A 245 -46.31 23.94 -9.61
N ALA A 246 -47.00 24.60 -8.69
CA ALA A 246 -48.46 24.57 -8.62
C ALA A 246 -49.01 25.70 -9.52
N GLY A 247 -49.70 25.29 -10.58
CA GLY A 247 -50.34 26.16 -11.57
C GLY A 247 -51.63 26.87 -11.11
N PRO A 248 -52.38 27.47 -12.05
CA PRO A 248 -53.21 28.65 -11.82
C PRO A 248 -54.65 28.33 -11.34
N ARG A 249 -55.26 29.30 -10.64
CA ARG A 249 -56.72 29.44 -10.47
C ARG A 249 -57.04 30.91 -10.81
N GLY A 250 -57.71 31.23 -11.92
CA GLY A 250 -59.17 31.23 -12.06
C GLY A 250 -59.79 32.11 -10.97
N GLY A 251 -60.24 33.36 -11.19
CA GLY A 251 -61.12 33.86 -12.23
C GLY A 251 -62.57 33.81 -11.73
N VAL A 252 -63.04 34.87 -11.03
CA VAL A 252 -64.24 35.70 -11.29
C VAL A 252 -64.08 37.01 -10.52
#